data_AF-A0A3D3XC95-F1
#
_entry.id   AF-A0A3D3XC95-F1
#
_cell.length_a   1.000
_cell.length_b   1.000
_cell.length_c   1.000
_cell.angle_alpha   90.00
_cell.angle_beta   90.00
_cell.angle_gamma   90.00
#
_symmetry.space_group_name_H-M   'P 1'
#
loop_
_entity.id
_entity.type
_entity.pdbx_description
1 polymer ?
#
loop_
_entity_poly.entity_id
_entity_poly.type
_entity_poly.pdbx_seq_one_letter_code
_entity_poly.pdbx_strand_id
1 'polypeptide(L)'
;MMARAPQDMKQNRRGSQALHQGGFVLPLVVIVGLFLMIGGMTMLARTFGALRGANRNQQSKQAQQIAETGIDVMVDRLNQKDPHRRYLLINCYDRTGSNIFSTSSSCSNTGTWSSVSNAVQFPGAICSNTSSDAATYLDVGEDNAFSSNGTTSSPVGQWRVDSYEYTGNRFYGGLGKLTVTGERRNSDGVVLATAKIVQTMDIRAKPCNEVFGTTSGAAFPGLLGINSIDLGNNDVLGAVGGNVYCLDCDDGIEQEPNSIVHGEKITGSLVMPALPSFPDDLDGITNPESVTATGTYNRINIKFAGRTGSNTTFNPVCETLPDNDGNSSITDCPPALRDGRGGPVCAVDSNNVSHCRLTNISLAGNAQITIDSSNGPVRFYIENFITLAGNTGLIHDTGGPEDFGMFGAPASTCPDATFDSWSFKGNGNSTNAFIYGPCIKLEFDGAGSGGADNTIADSCYSTKVCSGGDLHGAAWVKTYNGSNTNNAEITVPDNISAIIKDEYGISFAGTNDFVAIGVRNWESFQQ
;
A
#
# COMPACT_ATOMS: atom_id res chain seq x y z
N MET A 1 67.47 50.87 6.35
CA MET A 1 67.97 50.54 4.99
C MET A 1 67.33 51.52 4.02
N MET A 2 68.07 52.59 3.71
CA MET A 2 68.66 52.87 2.37
C MET A 2 67.59 53.36 1.37
N ALA A 3 67.45 54.67 1.16
CA ALA A 3 68.21 55.51 0.20
C ALA A 3 67.70 55.29 -1.24
N ARG A 4 67.41 56.27 -2.10
CA ARG A 4 68.06 57.56 -2.37
C ARG A 4 67.16 58.35 -3.34
N ALA A 5 67.07 59.67 -3.16
CA ALA A 5 66.72 60.64 -4.21
C ALA A 5 68.03 61.16 -4.87
N PRO A 6 68.06 62.30 -5.59
CA PRO A 6 67.63 62.57 -6.98
C PRO A 6 68.79 63.18 -7.82
N GLN A 7 68.64 63.37 -9.15
CA GLN A 7 69.47 64.25 -10.00
C GLN A 7 68.78 64.41 -11.38
N ASP A 8 68.88 65.47 -12.18
CA ASP A 8 69.31 66.86 -12.04
C ASP A 8 68.93 67.56 -13.37
N MET A 9 68.84 68.89 -13.36
CA MET A 9 68.48 69.78 -14.47
C MET A 9 69.44 69.70 -15.68
N LYS A 10 68.91 70.00 -16.88
CA LYS A 10 69.62 70.84 -17.85
C LYS A 10 68.67 71.65 -18.74
N GLN A 11 68.71 72.96 -18.53
CA GLN A 11 68.18 73.99 -19.43
C GLN A 11 68.90 73.96 -20.78
N ASN A 12 68.17 74.25 -21.87
CA ASN A 12 68.70 75.21 -22.85
C ASN A 12 67.61 75.95 -23.62
N ARG A 13 67.81 77.27 -23.68
CA ARG A 13 67.03 78.29 -24.39
C ARG A 13 67.15 78.13 -25.91
N ARG A 14 66.09 78.50 -26.65
CA ARG A 14 66.03 79.67 -27.57
C ARG A 14 64.93 79.48 -28.61
N GLY A 15 64.25 80.58 -28.92
CA GLY A 15 63.64 80.79 -30.24
C GLY A 15 62.16 81.12 -30.22
N SER A 16 61.83 82.36 -29.85
CA SER A 16 60.57 82.98 -30.24
C SER A 16 60.55 83.10 -31.77
N GLN A 17 59.73 82.29 -32.44
CA GLN A 17 59.22 82.63 -33.76
C GLN A 17 57.71 82.82 -33.65
N ALA A 18 57.32 84.08 -33.76
CA ALA A 18 55.94 84.47 -33.98
C ALA A 18 55.50 83.93 -35.34
N LEU A 19 54.60 82.96 -35.33
CA LEU A 19 53.83 82.57 -36.49
C LEU A 19 52.35 82.76 -36.14
N HIS A 20 51.79 83.82 -36.73
CA HIS A 20 50.36 83.97 -36.96
C HIS A 20 49.77 82.67 -37.50
N GLN A 21 48.84 82.06 -36.76
CA GLN A 21 47.67 81.38 -37.33
C GLN A 21 46.50 81.47 -36.33
N GLY A 22 45.56 82.36 -36.61
CA GLY A 22 44.20 82.21 -36.10
C GLY A 22 43.56 80.97 -36.72
N GLY A 23 42.74 80.25 -35.92
CA GLY A 23 41.71 79.37 -36.47
C GLY A 23 41.80 77.85 -36.25
N PHE A 24 42.48 77.33 -35.21
CA PHE A 24 42.51 75.86 -34.97
C PHE A 24 42.09 75.37 -33.58
N VAL A 25 41.76 76.27 -32.64
CA VAL A 25 41.32 75.89 -31.27
C VAL A 25 39.90 75.31 -31.27
N LEU A 26 39.02 75.85 -32.11
CA LEU A 26 37.61 75.43 -32.18
C LEU A 26 37.42 73.97 -32.65
N PRO A 27 38.05 73.50 -33.75
CA PRO A 27 37.93 72.10 -34.14
C PRO A 27 38.54 71.12 -33.13
N LEU A 28 39.62 71.49 -32.43
CA LEU A 28 40.25 70.63 -31.42
C LEU A 28 39.38 70.48 -30.16
N VAL A 29 38.76 71.56 -29.69
CA VAL A 29 37.79 71.50 -28.57
C VAL A 29 36.55 70.71 -28.95
N VAL A 30 36.07 70.82 -30.20
CA VAL A 30 34.95 70.01 -30.70
C VAL A 30 35.32 68.52 -30.76
N ILE A 31 36.51 68.17 -31.23
CA ILE A 31 36.97 66.78 -31.33
C ILE A 31 37.15 66.17 -29.93
N VAL A 32 37.80 66.86 -29.00
CA VAL A 32 37.97 66.39 -27.61
C VAL A 32 36.62 66.30 -26.89
N GLY A 33 35.72 67.27 -27.11
CA GLY A 33 34.35 67.23 -26.61
C GLY A 33 33.55 66.05 -27.17
N LEU A 34 33.72 65.72 -28.45
CA LEU A 34 33.08 64.57 -29.09
C LEU A 34 33.61 63.25 -28.51
N PHE A 35 34.93 63.12 -28.31
CA PHE A 35 35.51 61.92 -27.70
C PHE A 35 35.06 61.73 -26.25
N LEU A 36 34.95 62.81 -25.47
CA LEU A 36 34.43 62.75 -24.11
C LEU A 36 32.94 62.40 -24.08
N MET A 37 32.14 62.90 -25.02
CA MET A 37 30.73 62.50 -25.16
C MET A 37 30.59 61.02 -25.54
N ILE A 38 31.36 60.54 -26.51
CA ILE A 38 31.34 59.13 -26.93
C ILE A 38 31.82 58.21 -25.78
N GLY A 39 32.86 58.62 -25.04
CA GLY A 39 33.32 57.92 -23.84
C GLY A 39 32.28 57.89 -22.72
N GLY A 40 31.57 59.00 -22.50
CA GLY A 40 30.47 59.08 -21.53
C GLY A 40 29.29 58.18 -21.92
N MET A 41 28.87 58.20 -23.19
CA MET A 41 27.76 57.37 -23.68
C MET A 41 28.09 55.87 -23.61
N THR A 42 29.33 55.48 -23.87
CA THR A 42 29.75 54.06 -23.81
C THR A 42 29.80 53.53 -22.38
N MET A 43 30.23 54.31 -21.39
CA MET A 43 30.13 53.93 -19.97
C MET A 43 28.67 53.85 -19.51
N LEU A 44 27.83 54.81 -19.87
CA LEU A 44 26.40 54.78 -19.54
C LEU A 44 25.73 53.54 -20.15
N ALA A 45 26.01 53.22 -21.42
CA ALA A 45 25.49 52.02 -22.06
C ALA A 45 25.88 50.73 -21.32
N ARG A 46 27.11 50.63 -20.81
CA ARG A 46 27.54 49.49 -19.98
C ARG A 46 26.82 49.43 -18.63
N THR A 47 26.65 50.56 -17.95
CA THR A 47 25.92 50.62 -16.67
C THR A 47 24.45 50.27 -16.84
N PHE A 48 23.79 50.77 -17.90
CA PHE A 48 22.42 50.39 -18.23
C PHE A 48 22.31 48.91 -18.61
N GLY A 49 23.30 48.35 -19.32
CA GLY A 49 23.38 46.93 -19.61
C GLY A 49 23.50 46.09 -18.33
N ALA A 50 24.38 46.48 -17.41
CA ALA A 50 24.58 45.82 -16.12
C ALA A 50 23.33 45.91 -15.23
N LEU A 51 22.68 47.07 -15.15
CA LEU A 51 21.44 47.26 -14.40
C LEU A 51 20.28 46.46 -14.99
N ARG A 52 20.16 46.41 -16.32
CA ARG A 52 19.15 45.59 -17.00
C ARG A 52 19.39 44.10 -16.77
N GLY A 53 20.66 43.66 -16.73
CA GLY A 53 21.04 42.30 -16.36
C GLY A 53 20.71 41.97 -14.90
N ALA A 54 21.03 42.87 -13.97
CA ALA A 54 20.72 42.71 -12.55
C ALA A 54 19.21 42.63 -12.30
N ASN A 55 18.41 43.49 -12.95
CA ASN A 55 16.95 43.45 -12.84
C ASN A 55 16.36 42.14 -13.38
N ARG A 56 16.87 41.62 -14.51
CA ARG A 56 16.44 40.32 -15.05
C ARG A 56 16.77 39.18 -14.09
N ASN A 57 17.99 39.17 -13.54
CA ASN A 57 18.38 38.16 -12.55
C ASN A 57 17.55 38.25 -11.27
N GLN A 58 17.22 39.45 -10.81
CA GLN A 58 16.35 39.65 -9.65
C GLN A 58 14.92 39.17 -9.93
N GLN A 59 14.36 39.50 -11.10
CA GLN A 59 13.03 39.05 -11.51
C GLN A 59 12.96 37.52 -11.63
N SER A 60 14.01 36.90 -12.16
CA SER A 60 14.11 35.44 -12.26
C SER A 60 14.17 34.77 -10.87
N LYS A 61 14.97 35.31 -9.95
CA LYS A 61 14.99 34.84 -8.54
C LYS A 61 13.64 34.98 -7.86
N GLN A 62 12.92 36.08 -8.12
CA GLN A 62 11.58 36.27 -7.58
C GLN A 62 10.58 35.28 -8.18
N ALA A 63 10.63 35.01 -9.48
CA ALA A 63 9.80 34.00 -10.12
C ALA A 63 10.07 32.59 -9.55
N GLN A 64 11.34 32.28 -9.25
CA GLN A 64 11.72 31.04 -8.57
C GLN A 64 11.13 30.97 -7.16
N GLN A 65 11.24 32.04 -6.36
CA GLN A 65 10.65 32.10 -5.02
C GLN A 65 9.12 31.88 -5.04
N ILE A 66 8.44 32.40 -6.07
CA ILE A 66 7.00 32.20 -6.28
C ILE A 66 6.70 30.73 -6.59
N ALA A 67 7.51 30.08 -7.42
CA ALA A 67 7.37 28.64 -7.71
C ALA A 67 7.63 27.78 -6.47
N GLU A 68 8.64 28.11 -5.65
CA GLU A 68 8.92 27.44 -4.36
C GLU A 68 7.73 27.57 -3.40
N THR A 69 7.16 28.77 -3.30
CA THR A 69 5.93 29.00 -2.51
C THR A 69 4.78 28.12 -2.99
N GLY A 70 4.62 27.97 -4.32
CA GLY A 70 3.60 27.09 -4.89
C GLY A 70 3.85 25.62 -4.56
N ILE A 71 5.10 25.16 -4.51
CA ILE A 71 5.43 23.79 -4.09
C ILE A 71 5.06 23.58 -2.62
N ASP A 72 5.47 24.48 -1.73
CA ASP A 72 5.19 24.36 -0.30
C ASP A 72 3.69 24.29 -0.02
N VAL A 73 2.90 25.18 -0.66
CA VAL A 73 1.44 25.19 -0.55
C VAL A 73 0.83 23.88 -1.06
N MET A 74 1.34 23.33 -2.17
CA MET A 74 0.80 22.09 -2.73
C MET A 74 1.15 20.86 -1.90
N VAL A 75 2.38 20.76 -1.38
CA VAL A 75 2.78 19.67 -0.50
C VAL A 75 1.96 19.70 0.79
N ASP A 76 1.76 20.89 1.37
CA ASP A 76 0.91 21.04 2.56
C ASP A 76 -0.53 20.59 2.27
N ARG A 77 -1.12 21.09 1.17
CA ARG A 77 -2.48 20.71 0.74
C ARG A 77 -2.64 19.21 0.50
N LEU A 78 -1.67 18.56 -0.15
CA LEU A 78 -1.70 17.13 -0.41
C LEU A 78 -1.53 16.30 0.87
N ASN A 79 -0.85 16.83 1.89
CA ASN A 79 -0.67 16.16 3.19
C ASN A 79 -1.82 16.43 4.20
N GLN A 80 -2.81 17.25 3.84
CA GLN A 80 -3.94 17.55 4.73
C GLN A 80 -4.81 16.32 5.01
N LYS A 81 -5.15 16.15 6.30
CA LYS A 81 -6.02 15.06 6.79
C LYS A 81 -7.47 15.23 6.37
N ASP A 82 -7.97 16.46 6.31
CA ASP A 82 -9.35 16.81 5.98
C ASP A 82 -9.35 17.63 4.68
N PRO A 83 -10.06 17.23 3.60
CA PRO A 83 -10.97 16.09 3.42
C PRO A 83 -10.25 14.82 2.90
N HIS A 84 -9.15 14.39 3.51
CA HIS A 84 -8.35 13.22 3.10
C HIS A 84 -7.60 13.35 1.76
N ARG A 85 -7.07 14.54 1.46
CA ARG A 85 -6.28 14.85 0.24
C ARG A 85 -5.02 14.01 0.04
N ARG A 86 -4.61 13.24 1.05
CA ARG A 86 -3.49 12.30 1.00
C ARG A 86 -3.64 11.22 -0.07
N TYR A 87 -4.86 10.84 -0.42
CA TYR A 87 -5.09 9.89 -1.51
C TYR A 87 -4.82 10.49 -2.91
N LEU A 88 -4.78 11.82 -3.02
CA LEU A 88 -4.33 12.49 -4.24
C LEU A 88 -2.82 12.31 -4.48
N LEU A 89 -2.04 11.95 -3.45
CA LEU A 89 -0.59 11.68 -3.58
C LEU A 89 -0.29 10.44 -4.42
N ILE A 90 -1.22 9.48 -4.50
CA ILE A 90 -1.06 8.29 -5.34
C ILE A 90 -1.75 8.44 -6.70
N ASN A 91 -2.51 9.49 -6.91
CA ASN A 91 -3.16 9.83 -8.18
C ASN A 91 -2.32 10.88 -8.93
N CYS A 92 -2.48 10.97 -10.24
CA CYS A 92 -1.71 11.92 -11.05
C CYS A 92 -2.48 13.18 -11.42
N TYR A 93 -1.75 14.22 -11.83
CA TYR A 93 -2.33 15.46 -12.31
C TYR A 93 -1.62 15.96 -13.55
N ASP A 94 -2.42 16.38 -14.52
CA ASP A 94 -1.97 17.11 -15.68
C ASP A 94 -2.94 18.27 -15.91
N ARG A 95 -2.40 19.49 -15.92
CA ARG A 95 -3.18 20.72 -16.11
C ARG A 95 -3.92 20.74 -17.45
N THR A 96 -3.37 20.09 -18.48
CA THR A 96 -3.99 20.08 -19.81
C THR A 96 -5.15 19.10 -19.92
N GLY A 97 -5.29 18.18 -18.95
CA GLY A 97 -6.25 17.08 -19.00
C GLY A 97 -5.92 16.03 -20.06
N SER A 98 -4.73 16.10 -20.69
CA SER A 98 -4.31 15.12 -21.69
C SER A 98 -3.99 13.76 -21.06
N ASN A 99 -3.68 13.74 -19.76
CA ASN A 99 -3.30 12.55 -18.99
C ASN A 99 -2.13 11.79 -19.63
N ILE A 100 -1.22 12.52 -20.30
CA ILE A 100 -0.01 11.97 -20.91
C ILE A 100 1.11 12.02 -19.87
N PHE A 101 1.43 10.87 -19.29
CA PHE A 101 2.49 10.72 -18.30
C PHE A 101 3.64 9.86 -18.84
N SER A 102 4.79 9.89 -18.15
CA SER A 102 5.90 8.99 -18.45
C SER A 102 5.44 7.53 -18.46
N THR A 103 6.00 6.69 -19.32
CA THR A 103 5.77 5.24 -19.32
C THR A 103 6.24 4.56 -18.02
N SER A 104 7.13 5.22 -17.28
CA SER A 104 7.57 4.79 -15.95
C SER A 104 6.58 5.15 -14.83
N SER A 105 5.56 5.95 -15.12
CA SER A 105 4.59 6.40 -14.11
C SER A 105 3.54 5.32 -13.82
N SER A 106 2.95 5.37 -12.63
CA SER A 106 1.87 4.47 -12.22
C SER A 106 0.48 5.05 -12.51
N CYS A 107 0.42 6.18 -13.22
CA CYS A 107 -0.80 6.98 -13.41
C CYS A 107 -1.91 6.26 -14.18
N SER A 108 -1.58 5.28 -15.02
CA SER A 108 -2.58 4.45 -15.72
C SER A 108 -3.41 3.59 -14.77
N ASN A 109 -2.86 3.27 -13.58
CA ASN A 109 -3.44 2.33 -12.63
C ASN A 109 -4.01 3.02 -11.39
N THR A 110 -3.70 4.30 -11.21
CA THR A 110 -4.07 5.05 -10.01
C THR A 110 -5.01 6.22 -10.28
N GLY A 111 -5.29 6.57 -11.53
CA GLY A 111 -6.25 7.62 -11.88
C GLY A 111 -5.67 9.04 -11.84
N THR A 112 -6.53 10.04 -12.11
CA THR A 112 -6.14 11.45 -12.17
C THR A 112 -7.13 12.40 -11.50
N TRP A 113 -6.61 13.49 -10.92
CA TRP A 113 -7.40 14.58 -10.31
C TRP A 113 -7.39 15.88 -11.13
N SER A 114 -7.42 15.78 -12.47
CA SER A 114 -7.39 16.96 -13.33
C SER A 114 -8.74 17.68 -13.39
N SER A 115 -8.72 18.98 -13.70
CA SER A 115 -9.94 19.80 -13.88
C SER A 115 -10.83 19.39 -15.06
N VAL A 116 -10.38 18.43 -15.89
CA VAL A 116 -11.07 18.00 -17.12
C VAL A 116 -11.55 16.54 -17.03
N SER A 117 -10.90 15.72 -16.21
CA SER A 117 -11.38 14.37 -15.85
C SER A 117 -11.10 14.10 -14.37
N ASN A 118 -12.16 14.06 -13.55
CA ASN A 118 -12.11 13.65 -12.15
C ASN A 118 -12.26 12.13 -12.04
N ALA A 119 -11.37 11.38 -12.67
CA ALA A 119 -11.29 9.93 -12.53
C ALA A 119 -10.26 9.59 -11.44
N VAL A 120 -10.45 10.17 -10.25
CA VAL A 120 -9.63 9.80 -9.09
C VAL A 120 -9.97 8.35 -8.81
N GLN A 121 -8.97 7.49 -8.93
CA GLN A 121 -9.15 6.09 -8.61
C GLN A 121 -8.61 5.90 -7.19
N PHE A 122 -9.42 5.23 -6.39
CA PHE A 122 -9.00 4.67 -5.11
C PHE A 122 -8.78 3.19 -5.38
N PRO A 123 -7.58 2.78 -5.81
CA PRO A 123 -7.35 1.43 -6.30
C PRO A 123 -7.33 0.40 -5.16
N GLY A 124 -7.78 0.73 -3.95
CA GLY A 124 -7.72 -0.11 -2.78
C GLY A 124 -8.43 0.52 -1.59
N ALA A 125 -8.29 -0.14 -0.46
CA ALA A 125 -8.90 0.28 0.79
C ALA A 125 -8.49 1.68 1.24
N ILE A 126 -9.50 2.50 1.51
CA ILE A 126 -9.36 3.84 2.06
C ILE A 126 -9.71 3.80 3.55
N CYS A 127 -9.12 4.69 4.34
CA CYS A 127 -9.36 4.72 5.78
C CYS A 127 -10.83 5.01 6.11
N SER A 128 -11.33 4.53 7.24
CA SER A 128 -12.70 4.79 7.71
C SER A 128 -13.02 6.31 7.71
N ASN A 129 -14.26 6.67 7.31
CA ASN A 129 -14.76 8.04 7.10
C ASN A 129 -14.26 8.78 5.85
N THR A 130 -13.64 8.08 4.91
CA THR A 130 -13.28 8.65 3.61
C THR A 130 -14.38 8.37 2.59
N SER A 131 -14.73 9.37 1.79
CA SER A 131 -15.70 9.21 0.70
C SER A 131 -15.03 8.52 -0.49
N SER A 132 -15.75 7.65 -1.19
CA SER A 132 -15.28 7.13 -2.50
C SER A 132 -15.48 8.15 -3.63
N ASP A 133 -16.17 9.26 -3.36
CA ASP A 133 -16.40 10.33 -4.33
C ASP A 133 -15.18 11.26 -4.42
N ALA A 134 -14.49 11.19 -5.56
CA ALA A 134 -13.41 12.08 -5.97
C ALA A 134 -13.71 13.57 -5.73
N ALA A 135 -14.97 14.00 -5.88
CA ALA A 135 -15.37 15.39 -5.73
C ALA A 135 -15.14 15.91 -4.30
N THR A 136 -15.31 15.06 -3.28
CA THR A 136 -15.12 15.46 -1.88
C THR A 136 -13.68 15.79 -1.50
N TYR A 137 -12.70 15.25 -2.25
CA TYR A 137 -11.27 15.55 -2.05
C TYR A 137 -10.86 16.88 -2.70
N LEU A 138 -11.55 17.23 -3.79
CA LEU A 138 -11.27 18.40 -4.61
C LEU A 138 -12.11 19.61 -4.21
N ASP A 139 -13.28 19.40 -3.63
CA ASP A 139 -14.30 20.43 -3.42
C ASP A 139 -14.86 20.37 -1.99
N VAL A 140 -14.50 21.35 -1.16
CA VAL A 140 -15.05 21.53 0.19
C VAL A 140 -15.59 22.96 0.33
N GLY A 141 -16.58 23.31 -0.49
CA GLY A 141 -17.21 24.65 -0.45
C GLY A 141 -16.30 25.80 -0.91
N GLU A 142 -16.91 26.97 -1.14
CA GLU A 142 -16.27 28.15 -1.76
C GLU A 142 -15.00 28.64 -1.04
N ASP A 143 -14.81 28.30 0.24
CA ASP A 143 -13.67 28.73 1.05
C ASP A 143 -12.49 27.73 1.10
N ASN A 144 -12.65 26.49 0.62
CA ASN A 144 -11.66 25.41 0.79
C ASN A 144 -11.39 24.58 -0.49
N ALA A 145 -11.79 25.05 -1.67
CA ALA A 145 -11.53 24.35 -2.94
C ALA A 145 -10.04 24.02 -3.15
N PHE A 146 -9.76 22.79 -3.57
CA PHE A 146 -8.40 22.36 -3.90
C PHE A 146 -7.92 23.05 -5.17
N SER A 147 -7.19 24.16 -5.01
CA SER A 147 -6.65 24.90 -6.15
C SER A 147 -5.25 24.42 -6.53
N SER A 148 -5.05 24.21 -7.83
CA SER A 148 -3.75 23.98 -8.46
C SER A 148 -3.03 25.27 -8.85
N ASN A 149 -3.56 26.42 -8.45
CA ASN A 149 -2.98 27.74 -8.72
C ASN A 149 -3.13 28.69 -7.52
N GLY A 150 -2.35 29.77 -7.53
CA GLY A 150 -2.44 30.79 -6.50
C GLY A 150 -1.65 32.04 -6.83
N THR A 151 -1.78 33.04 -5.95
CA THR A 151 -1.11 34.34 -6.08
C THR A 151 -0.24 34.61 -4.88
N THR A 152 0.75 35.47 -5.06
CA THR A 152 1.69 35.93 -4.02
C THR A 152 1.71 37.46 -4.03
N SER A 153 1.76 38.07 -2.85
CA SER A 153 1.80 39.53 -2.69
C SER A 153 3.23 40.06 -2.52
N SER A 154 4.16 39.23 -2.08
CA SER A 154 5.57 39.58 -1.90
C SER A 154 6.47 38.37 -2.15
N PRO A 155 7.15 38.29 -3.32
CA PRO A 155 7.01 39.15 -4.50
C PRO A 155 5.63 39.01 -5.19
N VAL A 156 5.17 40.05 -5.92
CA VAL A 156 3.87 39.99 -6.63
C VAL A 156 3.95 39.01 -7.80
N GLY A 157 3.14 37.97 -7.77
CA GLY A 157 3.14 36.98 -8.85
C GLY A 157 2.08 35.91 -8.70
N GLN A 158 2.15 34.94 -9.59
CA GLN A 158 1.24 33.81 -9.62
C GLN A 158 2.03 32.52 -9.74
N TRP A 159 1.55 31.47 -9.10
CA TRP A 159 2.07 30.12 -9.27
C TRP A 159 0.97 29.21 -9.78
N ARG A 160 1.36 28.15 -10.46
CA ARG A 160 0.46 27.08 -10.91
C ARG A 160 1.19 25.75 -10.94
N VAL A 161 0.47 24.67 -10.68
CA VAL A 161 0.92 23.31 -10.93
C VAL A 161 0.73 23.02 -12.42
N ASP A 162 1.79 22.52 -13.06
CA ASP A 162 1.71 22.04 -14.43
C ASP A 162 1.40 20.54 -14.47
N SER A 163 2.07 19.75 -13.63
CA SER A 163 1.85 18.31 -13.51
C SER A 163 2.27 17.76 -12.15
N TYR A 164 1.67 16.63 -11.77
CA TYR A 164 2.10 15.75 -10.69
C TYR A 164 2.11 14.30 -11.22
N GLU A 165 3.27 13.67 -11.18
CA GLU A 165 3.46 12.29 -11.65
C GLU A 165 3.79 11.38 -10.47
N TYR A 166 2.97 10.36 -10.26
CA TYR A 166 3.22 9.33 -9.26
C TYR A 166 3.91 8.12 -9.91
N THR A 167 4.98 7.64 -9.29
CA THR A 167 5.68 6.40 -9.65
C THR A 167 5.84 5.55 -8.42
N GLY A 168 5.12 4.44 -8.33
CA GLY A 168 5.15 3.59 -7.15
C GLY A 168 4.01 2.59 -7.12
N ASN A 169 3.65 2.15 -5.93
CA ASN A 169 2.50 1.29 -5.72
C ASN A 169 1.64 1.80 -4.56
N ARG A 170 0.36 1.46 -4.60
CA ARG A 170 -0.64 1.87 -3.60
C ARG A 170 -0.43 1.30 -2.19
N PHE A 171 0.57 0.45 -1.96
CA PHE A 171 0.74 -0.24 -0.67
C PHE A 171 1.93 0.28 0.13
N TYR A 172 2.99 0.73 -0.55
CA TYR A 172 4.21 1.26 0.07
C TYR A 172 4.40 2.75 -0.19
N GLY A 173 3.60 3.31 -1.11
CA GLY A 173 3.89 4.58 -1.72
C GLY A 173 4.95 4.44 -2.82
N GLY A 174 5.74 5.49 -3.01
CA GLY A 174 6.68 5.60 -4.11
C GLY A 174 7.25 7.00 -4.21
N LEU A 175 7.31 7.53 -5.42
CA LEU A 175 7.82 8.85 -5.72
C LEU A 175 6.73 9.72 -6.32
N GLY A 176 6.59 10.93 -5.80
CA GLY A 176 5.77 11.98 -6.39
C GLY A 176 6.68 13.01 -7.06
N LYS A 177 6.48 13.28 -8.34
CA LYS A 177 7.20 14.32 -9.09
C LYS A 177 6.25 15.48 -9.36
N LEU A 178 6.38 16.55 -8.59
CA LEU A 178 5.57 17.75 -8.70
C LEU A 178 6.29 18.80 -9.55
N THR A 179 5.57 19.37 -10.51
CA THR A 179 6.07 20.41 -11.40
C THR A 179 5.25 21.69 -11.24
N VAL A 180 5.90 22.77 -10.82
CA VAL A 180 5.25 24.07 -10.55
C VAL A 180 5.92 25.17 -11.36
N THR A 181 5.12 26.03 -11.96
CA THR A 181 5.58 27.25 -12.62
C THR A 181 5.20 28.47 -11.80
N GLY A 182 6.18 29.34 -11.53
CA GLY A 182 6.03 30.65 -10.91
C GLY A 182 6.25 31.77 -11.92
N GLU A 183 5.36 32.76 -11.91
CA GLU A 183 5.38 33.93 -12.78
C GLU A 183 5.43 35.21 -11.96
N ARG A 184 6.50 35.99 -12.13
CA ARG A 184 6.60 37.33 -11.56
C ARG A 184 5.78 38.29 -12.42
N ARG A 185 4.86 39.05 -11.82
CA ARG A 185 3.97 39.98 -12.57
C ARG A 185 4.05 41.42 -12.11
N ASN A 186 4.11 42.38 -13.02
CA ASN A 186 4.02 43.80 -12.64
C ASN A 186 2.61 44.15 -12.09
N SER A 187 2.41 45.38 -11.65
CA SER A 187 1.11 45.89 -11.17
C SER A 187 -0.02 45.77 -12.19
N ASP A 188 0.33 45.75 -13.47
CA ASP A 188 -0.61 45.67 -14.59
C ASP A 188 -0.88 44.21 -15.01
N GLY A 189 -0.34 43.23 -14.29
CA GLY A 189 -0.51 41.80 -14.54
C GLY A 189 0.38 41.19 -15.63
N VAL A 190 1.30 41.97 -16.21
CA VAL A 190 2.27 41.52 -17.24
C VAL A 190 3.35 40.65 -16.61
N VAL A 191 3.61 39.49 -17.22
CA VAL A 191 4.67 38.56 -16.79
C VAL A 191 6.04 39.16 -17.11
N LEU A 192 6.86 39.32 -16.08
CA LEU A 192 8.21 39.87 -16.14
C LEU A 192 9.28 38.77 -16.21
N ALA A 193 9.04 37.64 -15.56
CA ALA A 193 9.92 36.48 -15.57
C ALA A 193 9.12 35.22 -15.19
N THR A 194 9.57 34.08 -15.67
CA THR A 194 8.97 32.77 -15.39
C THR A 194 10.04 31.81 -14.89
N ALA A 195 9.72 31.04 -13.86
CA ALA A 195 10.56 29.95 -13.39
C ALA A 195 9.72 28.68 -13.26
N LYS A 196 10.32 27.54 -13.60
CA LYS A 196 9.70 26.23 -13.46
C LYS A 196 10.56 25.38 -12.53
N ILE A 197 9.94 24.79 -11.52
CA ILE A 197 10.61 23.94 -10.55
C ILE A 197 9.99 22.55 -10.59
N VAL A 198 10.85 21.54 -10.56
CA VAL A 198 10.48 20.15 -10.44
C VAL A 198 11.02 19.64 -9.11
N GLN A 199 10.11 19.13 -8.27
CA GLN A 199 10.45 18.55 -6.98
C GLN A 199 10.02 17.09 -6.94
N THR A 200 10.95 16.21 -6.57
CA THR A 200 10.66 14.81 -6.31
C THR A 200 10.59 14.56 -4.80
N MET A 201 9.48 14.01 -4.33
CA MET A 201 9.21 13.70 -2.93
C MET A 201 8.97 12.20 -2.74
N ASP A 202 9.28 11.69 -1.55
CA ASP A 202 8.95 10.31 -1.18
C ASP A 202 7.50 10.25 -0.71
N ILE A 203 6.69 9.41 -1.33
CA ILE A 203 5.36 9.07 -0.87
C ILE A 203 5.49 7.79 -0.06
N ARG A 204 5.01 7.80 1.18
CA ARG A 204 5.01 6.61 2.04
C ARG A 204 3.60 6.26 2.46
N ALA A 205 3.30 4.98 2.41
CA ALA A 205 2.15 4.43 3.10
C ALA A 205 2.34 4.51 4.62
N LYS A 206 1.25 4.72 5.34
CA LYS A 206 1.19 4.70 6.79
C LYS A 206 -0.16 4.13 7.25
N PRO A 207 -0.24 3.65 8.49
CA PRO A 207 -1.52 3.26 9.09
C PRO A 207 -2.57 4.38 9.03
N CYS A 208 -3.83 3.96 8.95
CA CYS A 208 -4.97 4.88 9.02
C CYS A 208 -4.97 5.67 10.33
N ASN A 209 -5.28 6.96 10.26
CA ASN A 209 -5.34 7.90 11.40
C ASN A 209 -4.08 8.07 12.28
N GLU A 210 -3.00 7.35 11.98
CA GLU A 210 -1.76 7.39 12.74
C GLU A 210 -0.74 8.39 12.18
N VAL A 211 0.29 8.67 12.98
CA VAL A 211 1.47 9.43 12.55
C VAL A 211 2.40 8.53 11.74
N PHE A 212 3.03 9.06 10.70
CA PHE A 212 4.04 8.31 9.95
C PHE A 212 5.20 7.87 10.87
N GLY A 213 5.58 6.60 10.77
CA GLY A 213 6.65 6.01 11.59
C GLY A 213 6.17 5.26 12.84
N THR A 214 4.86 5.22 13.11
CA THR A 214 4.31 4.27 14.09
C THR A 214 4.20 2.88 13.46
N THR A 215 4.60 1.85 14.22
CA THR A 215 4.60 0.44 13.78
C THR A 215 3.28 -0.28 14.10
N SER A 216 2.25 0.46 14.51
CA SER A 216 1.08 -0.09 15.19
C SER A 216 -0.15 -0.34 14.30
N GLY A 217 -0.07 -0.32 12.96
CA GLY A 217 -1.32 -0.37 12.20
C GLY A 217 -1.22 -0.62 10.70
N ALA A 218 -0.63 -1.73 10.26
CA ALA A 218 -1.13 -2.24 8.99
C ALA A 218 -2.58 -2.66 9.24
N ALA A 219 -3.53 -1.91 8.70
CA ALA A 219 -4.96 -2.14 8.82
C ALA A 219 -5.35 -3.33 7.93
N PHE A 220 -4.79 -4.49 8.28
CA PHE A 220 -5.05 -5.76 7.65
C PHE A 220 -6.29 -6.35 8.31
N PRO A 221 -7.26 -6.82 7.50
CA PRO A 221 -8.41 -7.53 8.05
C PRO A 221 -7.96 -8.88 8.61
N GLY A 222 -7.93 -9.03 9.94
CA GLY A 222 -7.75 -10.33 10.56
C GLY A 222 -8.95 -11.23 10.29
N LEU A 223 -10.15 -10.66 10.40
CA LEU A 223 -11.39 -11.25 9.94
C LEU A 223 -12.04 -10.31 8.92
N LEU A 224 -12.46 -10.85 7.78
CA LEU A 224 -13.19 -10.11 6.77
C LEU A 224 -14.42 -10.89 6.30
N GLY A 225 -15.56 -10.20 6.28
CA GLY A 225 -16.82 -10.65 5.71
C GLY A 225 -17.21 -9.73 4.56
N ILE A 226 -17.67 -10.31 3.45
CA ILE A 226 -18.14 -9.51 2.32
C ILE A 226 -19.58 -9.06 2.56
N ASN A 227 -20.48 -10.00 2.87
CA ASN A 227 -21.92 -9.73 3.01
C ASN A 227 -22.36 -9.55 4.46
N SER A 228 -21.83 -10.36 5.37
CA SER A 228 -22.23 -10.31 6.78
C SER A 228 -21.15 -10.85 7.72
N ILE A 229 -21.05 -10.25 8.90
CA ILE A 229 -20.31 -10.79 10.03
C ILE A 229 -21.24 -10.77 11.24
N ASP A 230 -21.57 -11.96 11.72
CA ASP A 230 -22.07 -12.17 13.07
C ASP A 230 -20.99 -12.90 13.86
N LEU A 231 -20.42 -12.24 14.88
CA LEU A 231 -19.41 -12.84 15.74
C LEU A 231 -20.03 -13.83 16.73
N GLY A 232 -21.33 -13.72 17.04
CA GLY A 232 -21.91 -14.42 18.19
C GLY A 232 -21.08 -14.15 19.44
N ASN A 233 -20.70 -15.20 20.17
CA ASN A 233 -19.77 -15.10 21.30
C ASN A 233 -18.29 -15.26 20.92
N ASN A 234 -17.95 -15.33 19.63
CA ASN A 234 -16.58 -15.60 19.20
C ASN A 234 -15.67 -14.38 19.37
N ASP A 235 -14.43 -14.62 19.79
CA ASP A 235 -13.43 -13.59 20.02
C ASP A 235 -12.52 -13.39 18.80
N VAL A 236 -12.15 -12.14 18.53
CA VAL A 236 -11.10 -11.77 17.57
C VAL A 236 -9.99 -11.03 18.29
N LEU A 237 -8.92 -11.77 18.58
CA LEU A 237 -7.81 -11.34 19.42
C LEU A 237 -6.59 -10.97 18.57
N GLY A 238 -6.02 -9.80 18.82
CA GLY A 238 -4.83 -9.29 18.14
C GLY A 238 -4.83 -7.77 18.18
N ALA A 239 -3.82 -7.16 18.79
CA ALA A 239 -3.83 -5.72 19.07
C ALA A 239 -3.68 -4.88 17.80
N VAL A 240 -2.97 -5.40 16.79
CA VAL A 240 -2.74 -4.72 15.50
C VAL A 240 -3.41 -5.48 14.36
N GLY A 241 -3.32 -6.81 14.37
CA GLY A 241 -3.87 -7.67 13.31
C GLY A 241 -5.36 -7.99 13.46
N GLY A 242 -5.92 -7.91 14.67
CA GLY A 242 -7.27 -8.36 15.02
C GLY A 242 -8.41 -7.46 14.53
N ASN A 243 -8.23 -6.74 13.41
CA ASN A 243 -9.28 -5.89 12.85
C ASN A 243 -10.34 -6.75 12.15
N VAL A 244 -11.60 -6.35 12.30
CA VAL A 244 -12.76 -7.01 11.72
C VAL A 244 -13.36 -6.09 10.65
N TYR A 245 -13.37 -6.54 9.40
CA TYR A 245 -13.87 -5.78 8.26
C TYR A 245 -15.17 -6.37 7.75
N CYS A 246 -16.18 -5.55 7.53
CA CYS A 246 -17.31 -5.94 6.71
C CYS A 246 -17.54 -5.01 5.52
N LEU A 247 -17.60 -5.59 4.32
CA LEU A 247 -17.62 -4.79 3.09
C LEU A 247 -19.02 -4.27 2.73
N ASP A 248 -20.02 -5.13 2.91
CA ASP A 248 -21.41 -4.93 2.49
C ASP A 248 -22.40 -5.37 3.59
N CYS A 249 -22.04 -5.14 4.87
CA CYS A 249 -22.95 -5.37 5.98
C CYS A 249 -23.95 -4.22 6.11
N ASP A 250 -25.21 -4.47 5.74
CA ASP A 250 -26.31 -3.52 5.94
C ASP A 250 -26.52 -3.22 7.44
N ASP A 251 -26.40 -4.22 8.30
CA ASP A 251 -26.64 -4.13 9.76
C ASP A 251 -25.33 -3.92 10.57
N GLY A 252 -24.19 -3.76 9.89
CA GLY A 252 -22.88 -3.67 10.52
C GLY A 252 -22.32 -5.02 10.99
N ILE A 253 -21.37 -4.99 11.94
CA ILE A 253 -20.75 -6.19 12.52
C ILE A 253 -21.51 -6.53 13.81
N GLU A 254 -22.23 -7.65 13.80
CA GLU A 254 -22.98 -8.15 14.95
C GLU A 254 -22.05 -8.86 15.95
N GLN A 255 -22.32 -8.68 17.24
CA GLN A 255 -21.47 -9.14 18.33
C GLN A 255 -22.31 -9.33 19.61
N GLU A 256 -22.28 -10.54 20.19
CA GLU A 256 -22.92 -10.80 21.48
C GLU A 256 -22.06 -10.26 22.65
N PRO A 257 -22.64 -10.04 23.85
CA PRO A 257 -21.95 -9.38 24.97
C PRO A 257 -20.65 -10.04 25.46
N ASN A 258 -20.44 -11.33 25.17
CA ASN A 258 -19.24 -12.05 25.61
C ASN A 258 -18.14 -12.09 24.55
N SER A 259 -18.42 -11.66 23.32
CA SER A 259 -17.39 -11.57 22.28
C SER A 259 -16.48 -10.38 22.53
N ILE A 260 -15.20 -10.54 22.22
CA ILE A 260 -14.14 -9.55 22.40
C ILE A 260 -13.44 -9.33 21.06
N VAL A 261 -13.33 -8.06 20.65
CA VAL A 261 -12.53 -7.66 19.49
C VAL A 261 -11.42 -6.73 19.97
N HIS A 262 -10.16 -7.15 19.85
CA HIS A 262 -9.01 -6.34 20.23
C HIS A 262 -8.67 -5.23 19.22
N GLY A 263 -8.91 -5.47 17.93
CA GLY A 263 -8.69 -4.50 16.86
C GLY A 263 -9.87 -3.56 16.60
N GLU A 264 -9.90 -2.95 15.42
CA GLU A 264 -11.00 -2.08 14.99
C GLU A 264 -12.10 -2.86 14.24
N LYS A 265 -13.36 -2.44 14.42
CA LYS A 265 -14.49 -2.87 13.60
C LYS A 265 -14.71 -1.84 12.49
N ILE A 266 -14.54 -2.27 11.24
CA ILE A 266 -14.53 -1.37 10.08
C ILE A 266 -15.58 -1.85 9.08
N THR A 267 -16.41 -0.93 8.60
CA THR A 267 -17.36 -1.18 7.51
C THR A 267 -17.01 -0.33 6.29
N GLY A 268 -17.28 -0.85 5.09
CA GLY A 268 -17.12 -0.13 3.83
C GLY A 268 -16.31 -0.91 2.78
N SER A 269 -16.23 -0.33 1.59
CA SER A 269 -15.67 -1.04 0.42
C SER A 269 -14.17 -1.29 0.54
N LEU A 270 -13.78 -2.56 0.38
CA LEU A 270 -12.40 -3.01 0.21
C LEU A 270 -12.25 -3.69 -1.15
N VAL A 271 -11.25 -3.29 -1.93
CA VAL A 271 -10.88 -4.06 -3.12
C VAL A 271 -10.13 -5.30 -2.67
N MET A 272 -10.79 -6.45 -2.82
CA MET A 272 -10.18 -7.75 -2.54
C MET A 272 -9.14 -8.10 -3.60
N PRO A 273 -8.00 -8.71 -3.24
CA PRO A 273 -7.06 -9.24 -4.23
C PRO A 273 -7.70 -10.36 -5.06
N ALA A 274 -7.00 -10.80 -6.10
CA ALA A 274 -7.41 -12.03 -6.78
C ALA A 274 -7.26 -13.22 -5.81
N LEU A 275 -8.27 -14.09 -5.77
CA LEU A 275 -8.18 -15.34 -5.05
C LEU A 275 -7.05 -16.20 -5.64
N PRO A 276 -6.12 -16.73 -4.83
CA PRO A 276 -5.14 -17.69 -5.32
C PRO A 276 -5.85 -18.90 -5.94
N SER A 277 -5.58 -19.19 -7.21
CA SER A 277 -6.13 -20.33 -7.92
C SER A 277 -5.17 -21.52 -7.88
N PHE A 278 -5.70 -22.72 -8.14
CA PHE A 278 -4.86 -23.90 -8.31
C PHE A 278 -3.93 -23.68 -9.53
N PRO A 279 -2.62 -24.01 -9.46
CA PRO A 279 -1.71 -23.76 -10.58
C PRO A 279 -2.09 -24.57 -11.83
N ASP A 280 -2.21 -23.87 -12.97
CA ASP A 280 -2.64 -24.48 -14.25
C ASP A 280 -1.68 -25.58 -14.73
N ASP A 281 -0.40 -25.48 -14.42
CA ASP A 281 0.63 -26.47 -14.75
C ASP A 281 0.49 -27.77 -13.96
N LEU A 282 -0.21 -27.74 -12.83
CA LEU A 282 -0.48 -28.89 -11.98
C LEU A 282 -1.85 -29.54 -12.25
N ASP A 283 -2.76 -28.86 -12.98
CA ASP A 283 -4.15 -29.30 -13.17
C ASP A 283 -4.24 -30.63 -13.93
N GLY A 284 -3.38 -30.84 -14.94
CA GLY A 284 -3.35 -32.07 -15.71
C GLY A 284 -2.70 -33.28 -15.00
N ILE A 285 -2.09 -33.06 -13.84
CA ILE A 285 -1.37 -34.09 -13.08
C ILE A 285 -1.93 -34.30 -11.68
N THR A 286 -3.06 -33.69 -11.34
CA THR A 286 -3.78 -33.88 -10.07
C THR A 286 -5.25 -34.14 -10.32
N ASN A 287 -5.92 -34.79 -9.38
CA ASN A 287 -7.37 -35.01 -9.42
C ASN A 287 -8.03 -34.44 -8.16
N PRO A 288 -9.16 -33.73 -8.30
CA PRO A 288 -9.96 -33.33 -7.14
C PRO A 288 -10.52 -34.57 -6.44
N GLU A 289 -10.34 -34.64 -5.12
CA GLU A 289 -10.85 -35.76 -4.31
C GLU A 289 -11.55 -35.28 -3.04
N SER A 290 -12.49 -36.09 -2.55
CA SER A 290 -13.20 -35.85 -1.29
C SER A 290 -12.49 -36.52 -0.11
N VAL A 291 -12.33 -35.81 1.00
CA VAL A 291 -11.71 -36.34 2.23
C VAL A 291 -12.80 -36.63 3.25
N THR A 292 -13.26 -37.89 3.30
CA THR A 292 -14.34 -38.31 4.20
C THR A 292 -13.87 -39.40 5.15
N ALA A 293 -13.85 -39.13 6.45
CA ALA A 293 -13.44 -40.09 7.47
C ALA A 293 -14.33 -40.04 8.72
N THR A 294 -14.65 -41.21 9.27
CA THR A 294 -15.45 -41.34 10.50
C THR A 294 -14.70 -42.22 11.50
N GLY A 295 -14.15 -41.61 12.54
CA GLY A 295 -13.44 -42.32 13.60
C GLY A 295 -14.38 -42.77 14.73
N THR A 296 -15.06 -43.90 14.58
CA THR A 296 -16.03 -44.38 15.60
C THR A 296 -15.35 -44.87 16.88
N TYR A 297 -14.19 -45.54 16.76
CA TYR A 297 -13.43 -46.13 17.88
C TYR A 297 -11.94 -45.77 17.84
N ASN A 298 -11.35 -45.70 16.64
CA ASN A 298 -9.96 -45.33 16.40
C ASN A 298 -9.81 -43.84 16.06
N ARG A 299 -8.67 -43.24 16.42
CA ARG A 299 -8.25 -41.94 15.87
C ARG A 299 -7.68 -42.19 14.48
N ILE A 300 -8.36 -41.64 13.47
CA ILE A 300 -7.89 -41.64 12.07
C ILE A 300 -7.17 -40.32 11.88
N ASN A 301 -5.92 -40.34 11.42
CA ASN A 301 -5.18 -39.14 11.09
C ASN A 301 -4.82 -39.12 9.61
N ILE A 302 -5.27 -38.11 8.89
CA ILE A 302 -4.94 -37.90 7.47
C ILE A 302 -3.89 -36.80 7.41
N LYS A 303 -2.65 -37.17 7.08
CA LYS A 303 -1.51 -36.27 7.08
C LYS A 303 -1.21 -35.72 5.69
N PHE A 304 -1.31 -34.40 5.55
CA PHE A 304 -0.85 -33.64 4.40
C PHE A 304 0.51 -33.03 4.73
N ALA A 305 1.57 -33.60 4.18
CA ALA A 305 2.93 -33.09 4.37
C ALA A 305 3.35 -32.24 3.17
N GLY A 306 3.91 -31.06 3.44
CA GLY A 306 4.68 -30.30 2.49
C GLY A 306 5.79 -31.17 1.90
N ARG A 307 6.05 -31.01 0.62
CA ARG A 307 7.10 -31.73 -0.09
C ARG A 307 7.92 -30.78 -0.95
N THR A 308 9.18 -31.14 -1.12
CA THR A 308 10.11 -30.50 -2.05
C THR A 308 10.22 -31.29 -3.34
N GLY A 309 10.52 -30.61 -4.45
CA GLY A 309 10.72 -31.23 -5.75
C GLY A 309 9.57 -30.88 -6.70
N SER A 310 9.86 -29.98 -7.63
CA SER A 310 8.91 -29.48 -8.63
C SER A 310 8.28 -30.61 -9.44
N ASN A 311 6.97 -30.49 -9.68
CA ASN A 311 6.11 -31.42 -10.42
C ASN A 311 6.07 -32.84 -9.84
N THR A 312 6.34 -32.98 -8.53
CA THR A 312 6.13 -34.25 -7.83
C THR A 312 4.69 -34.33 -7.34
N THR A 313 4.03 -35.44 -7.63
CA THR A 313 2.64 -35.68 -7.22
C THR A 313 2.60 -36.65 -6.05
N PHE A 314 1.60 -36.51 -5.18
CA PHE A 314 1.45 -37.38 -4.02
C PHE A 314 0.03 -37.40 -3.48
N ASN A 315 -0.25 -38.45 -2.71
CA ASN A 315 -1.46 -38.54 -1.89
C ASN A 315 -1.10 -38.30 -0.41
N PRO A 316 -2.01 -37.70 0.37
CA PRO A 316 -1.87 -37.63 1.81
C PRO A 316 -1.81 -39.03 2.42
N VAL A 317 -1.09 -39.15 3.53
CA VAL A 317 -0.92 -40.43 4.23
C VAL A 317 -2.04 -40.58 5.25
N CYS A 318 -2.78 -41.68 5.18
CA CYS A 318 -3.76 -42.00 6.21
C CYS A 318 -3.15 -42.99 7.22
N GLU A 319 -3.10 -42.56 8.47
CA GLU A 319 -2.59 -43.34 9.59
C GLU A 319 -3.74 -43.64 10.55
N THR A 320 -3.81 -44.88 11.04
CA THR A 320 -4.72 -45.23 12.13
C THR A 320 -3.91 -45.43 13.40
N LEU A 321 -4.22 -44.64 14.42
CA LEU A 321 -3.65 -44.89 15.75
C LEU A 321 -4.40 -46.07 16.36
N PRO A 322 -3.70 -47.01 17.03
CA PRO A 322 -4.34 -48.14 17.68
C PRO A 322 -5.36 -47.63 18.73
N ASP A 323 -6.51 -48.29 18.83
CA ASP A 323 -7.42 -48.11 19.97
C ASP A 323 -6.73 -48.53 21.28
N ASN A 324 -7.42 -48.30 22.40
CA ASN A 324 -6.99 -48.74 23.73
C ASN A 324 -6.80 -50.27 23.83
N ASP A 325 -7.28 -51.05 22.84
CA ASP A 325 -7.17 -52.50 22.75
C ASP A 325 -6.07 -52.96 21.75
N GLY A 326 -5.34 -52.04 21.14
CA GLY A 326 -4.21 -52.32 20.23
C GLY A 326 -4.59 -52.67 18.78
N ASN A 327 -5.85 -52.47 18.38
CA ASN A 327 -6.36 -52.85 17.07
C ASN A 327 -6.37 -51.67 16.08
N SER A 328 -5.42 -51.65 15.15
CA SER A 328 -5.36 -50.67 14.05
C SER A 328 -6.07 -51.19 12.80
N SER A 329 -7.27 -50.69 12.47
CA SER A 329 -7.94 -51.05 11.22
C SER A 329 -7.81 -49.95 10.17
N ILE A 330 -7.01 -50.19 9.11
CA ILE A 330 -6.87 -49.32 7.92
C ILE A 330 -8.18 -49.22 7.10
N THR A 331 -9.22 -49.98 7.44
CA THR A 331 -10.51 -50.00 6.72
C THR A 331 -11.29 -48.69 6.75
N ASP A 332 -10.88 -47.74 7.59
CA ASP A 332 -11.63 -46.50 7.81
C ASP A 332 -11.03 -45.28 7.05
N CYS A 333 -9.90 -45.47 6.36
CA CYS A 333 -9.32 -44.44 5.49
C CYS A 333 -10.13 -44.24 4.20
N PRO A 334 -10.28 -43.01 3.67
CA PRO A 334 -11.00 -42.78 2.41
C PRO A 334 -10.40 -43.63 1.27
N PRO A 335 -11.20 -44.37 0.48
CA PRO A 335 -10.68 -45.27 -0.56
C PRO A 335 -9.78 -44.59 -1.60
N ALA A 336 -10.00 -43.30 -1.87
CA ALA A 336 -9.22 -42.49 -2.82
C ALA A 336 -7.83 -42.07 -2.28
N LEU A 337 -7.62 -42.17 -0.96
CA LEU A 337 -6.35 -41.83 -0.30
C LEU A 337 -5.56 -43.08 0.11
N ARG A 338 -6.01 -44.27 -0.32
CA ARG A 338 -5.29 -45.53 -0.11
C ARG A 338 -4.32 -45.76 -1.27
N ASP A 339 -3.12 -46.23 -0.96
CA ASP A 339 -2.11 -46.57 -1.97
C ASP A 339 -2.71 -47.42 -3.11
N GLY A 340 -2.64 -46.89 -4.34
CA GLY A 340 -3.03 -47.60 -5.56
C GLY A 340 -4.50 -47.48 -6.01
N ARG A 341 -5.32 -46.61 -5.41
CA ARG A 341 -6.68 -46.29 -5.92
C ARG A 341 -6.93 -44.78 -5.88
N GLY A 342 -7.15 -44.18 -7.05
CA GLY A 342 -7.26 -42.72 -7.22
C GLY A 342 -5.98 -42.15 -7.83
N GLY A 343 -6.11 -41.05 -8.58
CA GLY A 343 -4.91 -40.31 -9.00
C GLY A 343 -4.42 -39.38 -7.88
N PRO A 344 -3.27 -38.72 -8.08
CA PRO A 344 -2.69 -37.85 -7.06
C PRO A 344 -3.60 -36.65 -6.73
N VAL A 345 -3.78 -36.38 -5.44
CA VAL A 345 -4.58 -35.24 -4.94
C VAL A 345 -3.75 -33.97 -4.81
N CYS A 346 -2.45 -34.14 -4.54
CA CYS A 346 -1.52 -33.04 -4.32
C CYS A 346 -0.36 -33.06 -5.33
N ALA A 347 0.17 -31.89 -5.64
CA ALA A 347 1.39 -31.71 -6.41
C ALA A 347 2.23 -30.56 -5.89
N VAL A 348 3.54 -30.60 -6.14
CA VAL A 348 4.49 -29.58 -5.71
C VAL A 348 4.86 -28.68 -6.88
N ASP A 349 4.77 -27.36 -6.70
CA ASP A 349 5.13 -26.39 -7.74
C ASP A 349 6.66 -26.16 -7.84
N SER A 350 7.06 -25.25 -8.72
CA SER A 350 8.49 -24.87 -8.86
C SER A 350 9.10 -24.15 -7.65
N ASN A 351 8.27 -23.63 -6.74
CA ASN A 351 8.67 -22.93 -5.53
C ASN A 351 8.69 -23.83 -4.28
N ASN A 352 8.44 -25.14 -4.44
CA ASN A 352 8.28 -26.11 -3.36
C ASN A 352 7.04 -25.86 -2.47
N VAL A 353 5.98 -25.32 -3.05
CA VAL A 353 4.66 -25.23 -2.43
C VAL A 353 3.85 -26.46 -2.82
N SER A 354 3.24 -27.10 -1.83
CA SER A 354 2.37 -28.26 -2.05
C SER A 354 0.92 -27.83 -2.23
N HIS A 355 0.38 -28.02 -3.43
CA HIS A 355 -0.99 -27.68 -3.80
C HIS A 355 -1.86 -28.93 -3.81
N CYS A 356 -2.93 -28.95 -3.03
CA CYS A 356 -3.87 -30.06 -2.93
C CYS A 356 -5.26 -29.64 -3.39
N ARG A 357 -5.84 -30.40 -4.32
CA ARG A 357 -7.17 -30.12 -4.89
C ARG A 357 -8.21 -31.00 -4.23
N LEU A 358 -9.13 -30.39 -3.48
CA LEU A 358 -10.09 -31.09 -2.64
C LEU A 358 -11.52 -30.72 -3.05
N THR A 359 -12.39 -31.70 -3.18
CA THR A 359 -13.81 -31.43 -3.49
C THR A 359 -14.60 -31.05 -2.23
N ASN A 360 -14.38 -31.77 -1.13
CA ASN A 360 -14.97 -31.50 0.18
C ASN A 360 -14.15 -32.18 1.28
N ILE A 361 -14.33 -31.72 2.52
CA ILE A 361 -13.78 -32.33 3.73
C ILE A 361 -14.95 -32.65 4.67
N SER A 362 -15.09 -33.89 5.07
CA SER A 362 -16.14 -34.34 5.98
C SER A 362 -15.55 -35.29 7.03
N LEU A 363 -15.34 -34.79 8.24
CA LEU A 363 -14.80 -35.56 9.34
C LEU A 363 -15.87 -35.76 10.42
N ALA A 364 -15.96 -36.98 10.93
CA ALA A 364 -16.84 -37.33 12.05
C ALA A 364 -16.13 -38.21 13.10
N GLY A 365 -16.67 -38.23 14.32
CA GLY A 365 -16.15 -39.07 15.40
C GLY A 365 -14.82 -38.54 15.93
N ASN A 366 -13.74 -39.32 15.80
CA ASN A 366 -12.39 -38.98 16.23
C ASN A 366 -11.39 -38.83 15.07
N ALA A 367 -11.89 -38.53 13.86
CA ALA A 367 -11.04 -38.33 12.67
C ALA A 367 -10.38 -36.94 12.68
N GLN A 368 -9.11 -36.88 12.27
CA GLN A 368 -8.30 -35.66 12.26
C GLN A 368 -7.56 -35.52 10.93
N ILE A 369 -7.34 -34.28 10.52
CA ILE A 369 -6.40 -33.94 9.45
C ILE A 369 -5.23 -33.21 10.09
N THR A 370 -4.01 -33.68 9.83
CA THR A 370 -2.78 -32.98 10.24
C THR A 370 -2.09 -32.42 9.02
N ILE A 371 -1.76 -31.14 9.07
CA ILE A 371 -0.96 -30.45 8.07
C ILE A 371 0.46 -30.32 8.64
N ASP A 372 1.45 -30.76 7.87
CA ASP A 372 2.86 -30.72 8.23
C ASP A 372 3.61 -29.93 7.16
N SER A 373 3.82 -28.63 7.40
CA SER A 373 4.51 -27.71 6.51
C SER A 373 6.02 -27.64 6.76
N SER A 374 6.59 -28.56 7.56
CA SER A 374 8.03 -28.55 7.91
C SER A 374 8.98 -28.64 6.70
N ASN A 375 8.50 -29.18 5.58
CA ASN A 375 9.25 -29.30 4.33
C ASN A 375 8.72 -28.40 3.20
N GLY A 376 7.89 -27.41 3.53
CA GLY A 376 7.36 -26.41 2.60
C GLY A 376 5.88 -26.12 2.82
N PRO A 377 5.37 -24.99 2.29
CA PRO A 377 3.98 -24.58 2.50
C PRO A 377 2.98 -25.54 1.86
N VAL A 378 1.77 -25.60 2.43
CA VAL A 378 0.64 -26.40 1.95
C VAL A 378 -0.53 -25.49 1.59
N ARG A 379 -1.19 -25.77 0.46
CA ARG A 379 -2.32 -24.98 -0.07
C ARG A 379 -3.46 -25.93 -0.40
N PHE A 380 -4.60 -25.72 0.24
CA PHE A 380 -5.84 -26.43 -0.07
C PHE A 380 -6.71 -25.58 -0.99
N TYR A 381 -7.18 -26.18 -2.08
CA TYR A 381 -8.15 -25.58 -2.99
C TYR A 381 -9.41 -26.42 -2.89
N ILE A 382 -10.43 -25.89 -2.22
CA ILE A 382 -11.61 -26.63 -1.78
C ILE A 382 -12.81 -26.15 -2.58
N GLU A 383 -13.44 -27.08 -3.32
CA GLU A 383 -14.48 -26.74 -4.30
C GLU A 383 -15.89 -26.61 -3.68
N ASN A 384 -16.18 -27.28 -2.56
CA ASN A 384 -17.49 -27.24 -1.90
C ASN A 384 -17.37 -26.91 -0.40
N PHE A 385 -17.61 -27.90 0.47
CA PHE A 385 -17.82 -27.70 1.90
C PHE A 385 -16.73 -28.33 2.77
N ILE A 386 -16.65 -27.84 4.00
CA ILE A 386 -15.92 -28.45 5.11
C ILE A 386 -16.91 -28.66 6.25
N THR A 387 -17.01 -29.89 6.74
CA THR A 387 -17.81 -30.21 7.92
C THR A 387 -16.99 -31.06 8.87
N LEU A 388 -16.67 -30.50 10.03
CA LEU A 388 -16.06 -31.22 11.14
C LEU A 388 -17.14 -31.42 12.20
N ALA A 389 -17.32 -32.65 12.68
CA ALA A 389 -18.26 -32.96 13.75
C ALA A 389 -17.72 -33.97 14.77
N GLY A 390 -18.05 -33.79 16.05
CA GLY A 390 -17.59 -34.66 17.15
C GLY A 390 -16.24 -34.22 17.72
N ASN A 391 -15.34 -35.14 17.99
CA ASN A 391 -13.97 -34.86 18.46
C ASN A 391 -12.98 -34.80 17.28
N THR A 392 -13.41 -34.21 16.18
CA THR A 392 -12.60 -34.07 14.97
C THR A 392 -11.74 -32.81 15.05
N GLY A 393 -10.73 -32.73 14.19
CA GLY A 393 -9.85 -31.58 14.14
C GLY A 393 -9.13 -31.46 12.82
N LEU A 394 -8.90 -30.22 12.41
CA LEU A 394 -7.92 -29.86 11.41
C LEU A 394 -6.78 -29.18 12.17
N ILE A 395 -5.56 -29.67 12.05
CA ILE A 395 -4.44 -29.29 12.93
C ILE A 395 -3.27 -28.87 12.06
N HIS A 396 -2.74 -27.67 12.30
CA HIS A 396 -1.52 -27.17 11.68
C HIS A 396 -0.67 -26.47 12.73
N ASP A 397 0.25 -27.22 13.32
CA ASP A 397 1.13 -26.75 14.41
C ASP A 397 2.59 -26.55 13.96
N THR A 398 2.91 -26.98 12.74
CA THR A 398 4.23 -26.75 12.12
C THR A 398 4.16 -25.45 11.34
N GLY A 399 5.01 -24.45 11.61
CA GLY A 399 5.02 -23.21 10.82
C GLY A 399 3.91 -22.19 11.17
N GLY A 400 3.85 -21.13 10.38
CA GLY A 400 2.95 -19.98 10.59
C GLY A 400 1.68 -20.00 9.73
N PRO A 401 0.78 -19.02 9.88
CA PRO A 401 -0.43 -18.89 9.06
C PRO A 401 -0.15 -18.71 7.55
N GLU A 402 1.03 -18.20 7.20
CA GLU A 402 1.52 -18.13 5.82
C GLU A 402 1.80 -19.52 5.23
N ASP A 403 2.19 -20.50 6.04
CA ASP A 403 2.60 -21.82 5.57
C ASP A 403 1.42 -22.73 5.24
N PHE A 404 0.20 -22.38 5.66
CA PHE A 404 -1.01 -23.12 5.31
C PHE A 404 -2.14 -22.21 4.83
N GLY A 405 -2.53 -22.37 3.57
CA GLY A 405 -3.58 -21.59 2.92
C GLY A 405 -4.77 -22.45 2.54
N MET A 406 -5.98 -21.96 2.77
CA MET A 406 -7.23 -22.62 2.37
C MET A 406 -8.04 -21.70 1.47
N PHE A 407 -8.25 -22.11 0.24
CA PHE A 407 -8.88 -21.31 -0.81
C PHE A 407 -10.17 -21.95 -1.28
N GLY A 408 -11.24 -21.14 -1.32
CA GLY A 408 -12.54 -21.56 -1.86
C GLY A 408 -12.70 -21.29 -3.35
N ALA A 409 -13.95 -21.09 -3.77
CA ALA A 409 -14.28 -20.63 -5.12
C ALA A 409 -14.19 -19.09 -5.25
N PRO A 410 -13.83 -18.56 -6.43
CA PRO A 410 -13.82 -17.12 -6.69
C PRO A 410 -15.25 -16.56 -6.75
N ALA A 411 -15.40 -15.26 -6.43
CA ALA A 411 -16.68 -14.58 -6.33
C ALA A 411 -17.54 -14.68 -7.62
N SER A 412 -16.88 -14.78 -8.78
CA SER A 412 -17.53 -14.90 -10.09
C SER A 412 -18.22 -16.25 -10.33
N THR A 413 -17.91 -17.26 -9.53
CA THR A 413 -18.42 -18.63 -9.69
C THR A 413 -19.11 -19.17 -8.45
N CYS A 414 -19.55 -18.31 -7.52
CA CYS A 414 -20.20 -18.77 -6.29
C CYS A 414 -21.41 -19.67 -6.61
N PRO A 415 -21.38 -20.96 -6.23
CA PRO A 415 -22.55 -21.85 -6.32
C PRO A 415 -23.65 -21.43 -5.32
N ASP A 416 -24.84 -22.02 -5.47
CA ASP A 416 -26.04 -21.70 -4.68
C ASP A 416 -25.85 -21.86 -3.15
N ALA A 417 -26.75 -21.25 -2.37
CA ALA A 417 -26.67 -21.04 -0.91
C ALA A 417 -26.42 -22.26 0.01
N THR A 418 -26.44 -23.49 -0.51
CA THR A 418 -26.20 -24.72 0.26
C THR A 418 -24.80 -25.33 0.06
N PHE A 419 -23.94 -24.75 -0.80
CA PHE A 419 -22.74 -25.44 -1.30
C PHE A 419 -21.38 -25.00 -0.74
N ASP A 420 -21.26 -23.89 -0.01
CA ASP A 420 -19.95 -23.37 0.46
C ASP A 420 -19.91 -23.11 1.98
N SER A 421 -20.50 -23.99 2.78
CA SER A 421 -20.42 -23.89 4.25
C SER A 421 -19.15 -24.56 4.75
N TRP A 422 -18.28 -23.81 5.42
CA TRP A 422 -17.11 -24.34 6.12
C TRP A 422 -17.36 -24.25 7.60
N SER A 423 -17.66 -25.39 8.21
CA SER A 423 -18.06 -25.53 9.60
C SER A 423 -17.02 -26.34 10.36
N PHE A 424 -16.35 -25.67 11.28
CA PHE A 424 -15.35 -26.25 12.17
C PHE A 424 -16.02 -26.46 13.53
N LYS A 425 -16.56 -27.68 13.74
CA LYS A 425 -17.18 -28.09 15.01
C LYS A 425 -16.42 -29.27 15.59
N GLY A 426 -15.71 -29.06 16.69
CA GLY A 426 -15.03 -30.13 17.39
C GLY A 426 -13.90 -29.66 18.28
N ASN A 427 -13.35 -30.60 19.06
CA ASN A 427 -12.26 -30.36 20.03
C ASN A 427 -10.87 -30.21 19.36
N GLY A 428 -10.83 -29.59 18.18
CA GLY A 428 -9.61 -29.42 17.40
C GLY A 428 -8.74 -28.29 17.97
N ASN A 429 -7.43 -28.55 18.06
CA ASN A 429 -6.43 -27.53 18.38
C ASN A 429 -6.40 -26.42 17.32
N SER A 430 -5.73 -25.32 17.68
CA SER A 430 -5.45 -24.18 16.80
C SER A 430 -4.98 -24.58 15.42
N THR A 431 -5.68 -24.08 14.40
CA THR A 431 -5.18 -24.16 13.02
C THR A 431 -4.42 -22.87 12.71
N ASN A 432 -3.11 -22.96 12.49
CA ASN A 432 -2.36 -21.85 11.89
C ASN A 432 -2.74 -21.75 10.40
N ALA A 433 -3.57 -20.79 9.97
CA ALA A 433 -3.99 -20.73 8.56
C ALA A 433 -4.35 -19.33 8.06
N PHE A 434 -4.20 -19.15 6.75
CA PHE A 434 -4.88 -18.12 5.99
C PHE A 434 -6.05 -18.72 5.20
N ILE A 435 -7.27 -18.33 5.57
CA ILE A 435 -8.49 -18.76 4.90
C ILE A 435 -8.95 -17.63 3.97
N TYR A 436 -9.13 -17.93 2.68
CA TYR A 436 -9.67 -16.97 1.74
C TYR A 436 -10.68 -17.64 0.80
N GLY A 437 -11.95 -17.26 0.90
CA GLY A 437 -12.96 -17.69 -0.05
C GLY A 437 -14.15 -16.75 -0.08
N PRO A 438 -14.26 -15.90 -1.11
CA PRO A 438 -15.30 -14.88 -1.21
C PRO A 438 -16.72 -15.44 -1.42
N CYS A 439 -16.88 -16.76 -1.54
CA CYS A 439 -18.19 -17.45 -1.61
C CYS A 439 -18.56 -18.19 -0.32
N ILE A 440 -17.61 -18.34 0.61
CA ILE A 440 -17.75 -19.25 1.75
C ILE A 440 -18.56 -18.62 2.88
N LYS A 441 -19.45 -19.41 3.49
CA LYS A 441 -19.97 -19.17 4.83
C LYS A 441 -19.08 -19.91 5.84
N LEU A 442 -18.33 -19.17 6.65
CA LEU A 442 -17.43 -19.73 7.66
C LEU A 442 -18.09 -19.71 9.03
N GLU A 443 -17.99 -20.84 9.73
CA GLU A 443 -18.51 -21.04 11.07
C GLU A 443 -17.47 -21.77 11.92
N PHE A 444 -17.04 -21.13 13.00
CA PHE A 444 -16.33 -21.78 14.09
C PHE A 444 -17.29 -21.93 15.27
N ASP A 445 -17.47 -23.18 15.70
CA ASP A 445 -18.29 -23.54 16.85
C ASP A 445 -17.35 -24.15 17.88
N GLY A 446 -16.81 -23.30 18.76
CA GLY A 446 -15.77 -23.69 19.72
C GLY A 446 -16.24 -24.88 20.57
N ALA A 447 -15.54 -26.00 20.55
CA ALA A 447 -15.87 -27.05 21.50
C ALA A 447 -15.46 -26.57 22.90
N GLY A 448 -16.42 -26.58 23.84
CA GLY A 448 -16.23 -26.03 25.18
C GLY A 448 -14.89 -26.44 25.81
N SER A 449 -14.11 -25.43 26.23
CA SER A 449 -12.93 -25.60 27.10
C SER A 449 -11.90 -26.63 26.59
N GLY A 450 -11.29 -26.36 25.43
CA GLY A 450 -10.31 -27.25 24.79
C GLY A 450 -8.85 -26.76 24.77
N GLY A 451 -8.58 -25.46 24.91
CA GLY A 451 -7.29 -24.97 25.38
C GLY A 451 -7.35 -24.91 26.89
N ALA A 452 -6.53 -25.70 27.60
CA ALA A 452 -6.37 -25.63 29.05
C ALA A 452 -5.72 -24.32 29.53
N ASP A 453 -5.92 -23.25 28.79
CA ASP A 453 -5.26 -21.97 28.96
C ASP A 453 -6.31 -20.87 28.68
N ASN A 454 -7.25 -20.70 29.60
CA ASN A 454 -7.81 -19.36 29.91
C ASN A 454 -6.67 -18.35 30.20
N THR A 455 -5.48 -18.85 30.54
CA THR A 455 -4.17 -18.64 29.87
C THR A 455 -4.01 -17.55 28.78
N ILE A 456 -4.59 -17.82 27.60
CA ILE A 456 -4.39 -17.05 26.36
C ILE A 456 -5.02 -15.67 26.51
N ALA A 457 -6.20 -15.57 27.14
CA ALA A 457 -6.77 -14.28 27.51
C ALA A 457 -5.78 -13.46 28.37
N ASP A 458 -5.16 -14.06 29.40
CA ASP A 458 -4.31 -13.33 30.36
C ASP A 458 -2.92 -12.93 29.78
N SER A 459 -2.35 -13.75 28.88
CA SER A 459 -1.11 -13.40 28.17
C SER A 459 -1.34 -12.38 27.04
N CYS A 460 -2.49 -12.42 26.36
CA CYS A 460 -2.92 -11.42 25.40
C CYS A 460 -3.15 -10.04 26.03
N TYR A 461 -3.76 -9.98 27.22
CA TYR A 461 -4.00 -8.70 27.91
C TYR A 461 -2.71 -8.04 28.41
N SER A 462 -1.70 -8.82 28.82
CA SER A 462 -0.47 -8.29 29.40
C SER A 462 0.66 -8.07 28.39
N THR A 463 0.75 -8.89 27.33
CA THR A 463 1.84 -8.83 26.32
C THR A 463 1.40 -8.46 24.91
N LYS A 464 0.08 -8.46 24.62
CA LYS A 464 -0.52 -8.19 23.29
C LYS A 464 -0.15 -9.16 22.16
N VAL A 465 0.72 -10.14 22.40
CA VAL A 465 1.01 -11.23 21.46
C VAL A 465 0.08 -12.38 21.78
N CYS A 466 -0.84 -12.67 20.88
CA CYS A 466 -1.76 -13.77 21.01
C CYS A 466 -1.29 -14.94 20.13
N SER A 467 -1.22 -16.15 20.69
CA SER A 467 -0.95 -17.39 19.96
C SER A 467 -1.92 -18.47 20.40
N GLY A 468 -2.51 -19.23 19.47
CA GLY A 468 -3.53 -20.24 19.75
C GLY A 468 -4.94 -19.82 19.31
N GLY A 469 -5.96 -20.36 19.98
CA GLY A 469 -7.38 -20.24 19.60
C GLY A 469 -7.77 -21.21 18.47
N ASP A 470 -9.05 -21.32 18.13
CA ASP A 470 -9.56 -22.21 17.06
C ASP A 470 -8.95 -21.90 15.68
N LEU A 471 -8.65 -20.63 15.42
CA LEU A 471 -7.90 -20.17 14.25
C LEU A 471 -6.79 -19.22 14.69
N HIS A 472 -5.55 -19.54 14.33
CA HIS A 472 -4.44 -18.59 14.42
C HIS A 472 -4.06 -18.12 13.00
N GLY A 473 -4.35 -16.87 12.67
CA GLY A 473 -4.14 -16.35 11.32
C GLY A 473 -5.22 -15.38 10.89
N ALA A 474 -5.69 -15.49 9.65
CA ALA A 474 -6.71 -14.59 9.12
C ALA A 474 -7.71 -15.32 8.23
N ALA A 475 -8.95 -14.82 8.21
CA ALA A 475 -10.04 -15.38 7.43
C ALA A 475 -10.81 -14.32 6.65
N TRP A 476 -10.84 -14.46 5.32
CA TRP A 476 -11.53 -13.56 4.39
C TRP A 476 -12.62 -14.33 3.65
N VAL A 477 -13.88 -14.08 3.99
CA VAL A 477 -15.01 -14.93 3.60
C VAL A 477 -16.22 -14.12 3.17
N LYS A 478 -17.21 -14.77 2.55
CA LYS A 478 -18.47 -14.11 2.19
C LYS A 478 -19.26 -13.73 3.43
N THR A 479 -19.46 -14.71 4.30
CA THR A 479 -20.21 -14.56 5.54
C THR A 479 -19.44 -15.24 6.65
N TYR A 480 -19.29 -14.54 7.77
CA TYR A 480 -18.86 -15.14 9.02
C TYR A 480 -20.08 -15.28 9.94
N ASN A 481 -20.29 -16.48 10.48
CA ASN A 481 -21.41 -16.81 11.35
C ASN A 481 -20.88 -17.55 12.58
N GLY A 482 -20.60 -16.78 13.63
CA GLY A 482 -20.12 -17.27 14.90
C GLY A 482 -21.20 -18.02 15.69
N SER A 483 -20.76 -18.70 16.76
CA SER A 483 -21.66 -19.48 17.60
C SER A 483 -22.13 -18.67 18.80
N ASN A 484 -23.43 -18.77 19.11
CA ASN A 484 -24.05 -18.10 20.26
C ASN A 484 -23.99 -18.92 21.55
N THR A 485 -23.51 -20.16 21.48
CA THR A 485 -23.46 -21.08 22.62
C THR A 485 -22.04 -21.46 23.03
N ASN A 486 -21.10 -21.33 22.10
CA ASN A 486 -19.74 -21.80 22.21
C ASN A 486 -18.81 -20.68 21.74
N ASN A 487 -17.87 -20.26 22.58
CA ASN A 487 -16.91 -19.23 22.18
C ASN A 487 -15.78 -19.88 21.37
N ALA A 488 -15.61 -19.46 20.13
CA ALA A 488 -14.41 -19.74 19.35
C ALA A 488 -13.45 -18.53 19.36
N GLU A 489 -12.15 -18.79 19.45
CA GLU A 489 -11.11 -17.77 19.50
C GLU A 489 -10.38 -17.67 18.14
N ILE A 490 -10.49 -16.51 17.48
CA ILE A 490 -9.69 -16.17 16.30
C ILE A 490 -8.54 -15.28 16.76
N THR A 491 -7.33 -15.83 16.72
CA THR A 491 -6.13 -15.10 17.07
C THR A 491 -5.38 -14.64 15.83
N VAL A 492 -5.11 -13.34 15.72
CA VAL A 492 -4.45 -12.75 14.56
C VAL A 492 -3.07 -12.22 14.95
N PRO A 493 -1.97 -12.71 14.34
CA PRO A 493 -0.64 -12.17 14.57
C PRO A 493 -0.56 -10.67 14.24
N ASP A 494 0.18 -9.89 15.04
CA ASP A 494 0.35 -8.45 14.78
C ASP A 494 1.07 -8.17 13.45
N ASN A 495 1.92 -9.09 13.00
CA ASN A 495 2.63 -9.01 11.72
C ASN A 495 1.92 -9.74 10.57
N ILE A 496 0.65 -10.15 10.73
CA ILE A 496 -0.11 -10.91 9.72
C ILE A 496 -0.04 -10.28 8.33
N SER A 497 -0.12 -8.95 8.27
CA SER A 497 -0.05 -8.19 7.03
C SER A 497 1.25 -8.41 6.26
N ALA A 498 2.37 -8.54 6.96
CA ALA A 498 3.69 -8.71 6.35
C ALA A 498 3.87 -10.15 5.88
N ILE A 499 3.52 -11.13 6.71
CA ILE A 499 3.68 -12.56 6.39
C ILE A 499 2.78 -12.98 5.22
N ILE A 500 1.52 -12.56 5.19
CA ILE A 500 0.62 -12.87 4.07
C ILE A 500 1.06 -12.18 2.78
N LYS A 501 1.55 -10.93 2.87
CA LYS A 501 2.03 -10.21 1.69
C LYS A 501 3.36 -10.75 1.14
N ASP A 502 4.25 -11.21 2.01
CA ASP A 502 5.52 -11.81 1.56
C ASP A 502 5.26 -13.16 0.87
N GLU A 503 4.23 -13.89 1.30
CA GLU A 503 3.86 -15.20 0.73
C GLU A 503 2.94 -15.11 -0.51
N TYR A 504 1.80 -14.42 -0.40
CA TYR A 504 0.76 -14.36 -1.43
C TYR A 504 0.89 -13.13 -2.35
N GLY A 505 1.83 -12.25 -2.05
CA GLY A 505 2.16 -11.08 -2.84
C GLY A 505 1.51 -9.78 -2.35
N ILE A 506 1.95 -8.70 -2.98
CA ILE A 506 1.67 -7.32 -2.56
C ILE A 506 0.18 -6.95 -2.53
N SER A 507 -0.66 -7.63 -3.32
CA SER A 507 -2.10 -7.36 -3.38
C SER A 507 -2.83 -7.67 -2.07
N PHE A 508 -2.21 -8.43 -1.16
CA PHE A 508 -2.75 -8.78 0.15
C PHE A 508 -2.35 -7.79 1.26
N ALA A 509 -1.60 -6.72 0.96
CA ALA A 509 -1.34 -5.67 1.93
C ALA A 509 -2.63 -4.90 2.26
N GLY A 510 -2.94 -4.70 3.54
CA GLY A 510 -4.17 -4.07 4.05
C GLY A 510 -4.34 -2.58 3.70
N THR A 511 -5.24 -1.89 4.41
CA THR A 511 -5.59 -0.48 4.14
C THR A 511 -4.48 0.48 4.57
N ASN A 512 -4.23 1.53 3.77
CA ASN A 512 -3.15 2.49 4.02
C ASN A 512 -3.60 3.93 3.75
N ASP A 513 -3.13 4.85 4.58
CA ASP A 513 -3.08 6.30 4.31
C ASP A 513 -1.71 6.65 3.70
N PHE A 514 -1.55 7.84 3.13
CA PHE A 514 -0.29 8.26 2.51
C PHE A 514 0.23 9.57 3.08
N VAL A 515 1.54 9.77 3.00
CA VAL A 515 2.18 11.03 3.33
C VAL A 515 3.32 11.29 2.36
N ALA A 516 3.47 12.53 1.93
CA ALA A 516 4.66 13.01 1.25
C ALA A 516 5.70 13.44 2.28
N ILE A 517 6.87 12.79 2.28
CA ILE A 517 8.00 13.09 3.15
C ILE A 517 9.25 13.42 2.34
N GLY A 518 9.96 14.44 2.80
CA GLY A 518 11.28 14.81 2.29
C GLY A 518 11.33 15.28 0.83
N VAL A 519 12.53 15.69 0.42
CA VAL A 519 12.86 16.08 -0.96
C VAL A 519 14.04 15.22 -1.41
N ARG A 520 13.86 14.45 -2.49
CA ARG A 520 14.93 13.62 -3.05
C ARG A 520 15.74 14.34 -4.12
N ASN A 521 15.07 15.13 -4.96
CA ASN A 521 15.71 15.87 -6.05
C ASN A 521 14.96 17.19 -6.27
N TRP A 522 15.72 18.21 -6.68
CA TRP A 522 15.23 19.56 -6.94
C TRP A 522 15.89 20.10 -8.22
N GLU A 523 15.07 20.47 -9.20
CA GLU A 523 15.54 21.02 -10.46
C GLU A 523 14.80 22.33 -10.76
N SER A 524 15.53 23.39 -11.12
CA SER A 524 14.96 24.69 -11.48
C SER A 524 15.36 25.11 -12.89
N PHE A 525 14.39 25.60 -13.65
CA PHE A 525 14.57 26.16 -14.98
C PHE A 525 14.11 27.62 -14.96
N GLN A 526 14.98 28.52 -15.43
CA GLN A 526 14.72 29.96 -15.49
C GLN A 526 14.59 30.37 -16.97
N GLN A 527 13.55 31.11 -17.31
CA GLN A 527 13.30 31.56 -18.69
C GLN A 527 13.02 33.06 -18.78
#